data_AF-A0A0W8D029-F1
#
_entry.id   AF-A0A0W8D029-F1
#
_cell.length_a   1.000
_cell.length_b   1.000
_cell.length_c   1.000
_cell.angle_alpha   90.00
_cell.angle_beta   90.00
_cell.angle_gamma   90.00
#
_symmetry.space_group_name_H-M   'P 1'
#
loop_
_entity.id
_entity.type
_entity.pdbx_description
1 polymer ?
#
loop_
_entity_poly.entity_id
_entity_poly.type
_entity_poly.pdbx_seq_one_letter_code
_entity_poly.pdbx_strand_id
1 'polypeptide(L)'
;MPKLDRVVSDLADDAVRAVKLSRTISLSSLTEVEVLQNLHKSIKAKLTPMLKHVATVEKLTPPEAATKWGIWTLLKTKSMEQLANHPDYLLWKTYTKYWNKYHYSSI
;
A
#
# COMPACT_ATOMS: atom_id res chain seq x y z
N MET A 1 36.28 27.25 -51.69
CA MET A 1 36.02 26.56 -50.42
C MET A 1 34.75 27.14 -49.79
N PRO A 2 33.59 26.47 -49.91
CA PRO A 2 32.34 26.90 -49.27
C PRO A 2 32.36 26.59 -47.78
N LYS A 3 31.95 27.58 -46.96
CA LYS A 3 32.02 27.58 -45.49
C LYS A 3 31.09 26.54 -44.87
N LEU A 4 31.67 25.76 -43.95
CA LEU A 4 31.08 24.65 -43.19
C LEU A 4 30.17 25.11 -42.03
N ASP A 5 29.59 26.31 -42.10
CA ASP A 5 28.91 26.93 -40.95
C ASP A 5 27.43 26.53 -40.80
N ARG A 6 26.80 25.98 -41.86
CA ARG A 6 25.34 25.87 -41.89
C ARG A 6 24.77 24.57 -41.31
N VAL A 7 25.60 23.55 -41.10
CA VAL A 7 25.13 22.20 -40.69
C VAL A 7 25.07 22.05 -39.15
N VAL A 8 25.80 22.89 -38.41
CA VAL A 8 25.86 22.81 -36.94
C VAL A 8 24.62 23.43 -36.28
N SER A 9 23.98 24.42 -36.94
CA SER A 9 22.81 25.11 -36.38
C SER A 9 21.55 24.24 -36.35
N ASP A 10 21.31 23.41 -37.38
CA ASP A 10 20.13 22.53 -37.40
C ASP A 10 20.23 21.40 -36.35
N LEU A 11 21.43 20.87 -36.07
CA LEU A 11 21.60 19.84 -35.05
C LEU A 11 21.43 20.40 -33.62
N ALA A 12 21.81 21.66 -33.41
CA ALA A 12 21.63 22.33 -32.12
C ALA A 12 20.15 22.64 -31.85
N ASP A 13 19.39 23.04 -32.86
CA ASP A 13 17.95 23.32 -32.72
C ASP A 13 17.14 22.04 -32.42
N ASP A 14 17.50 20.92 -33.06
CA ASP A 14 16.85 19.62 -32.81
C ASP A 14 17.21 19.07 -31.42
N ALA A 15 18.45 19.27 -30.95
CA ALA A 15 18.87 18.93 -29.59
C ALA A 15 18.14 19.77 -28.53
N VAL A 16 17.92 21.07 -28.77
CA VAL A 16 17.15 21.93 -27.86
C VAL A 16 15.68 21.52 -27.83
N ARG A 17 15.12 21.07 -28.96
CA ARG A 17 13.73 20.58 -29.03
C ARG A 17 13.57 19.21 -28.37
N ALA A 18 14.57 18.34 -28.44
CA ALA A 18 14.62 17.06 -27.71
C ALA A 18 14.78 17.25 -26.18
N VAL A 19 15.60 18.23 -25.74
CA VAL A 19 15.74 18.58 -24.31
C VAL A 19 14.45 19.16 -23.73
N LYS A 20 13.61 19.80 -24.55
CA LYS A 20 12.34 20.41 -24.12
C LYS A 20 11.19 19.41 -23.95
N LEU A 21 11.32 18.18 -24.44
CA LEU A 21 10.32 17.11 -24.29
C LEU A 21 10.56 16.20 -23.07
N SER A 22 11.71 16.32 -22.40
CA SER A 22 11.94 15.66 -21.10
C SER A 22 11.32 16.41 -19.92
N ARG A 23 10.55 17.48 -20.19
CA ARG A 23 9.97 18.38 -19.20
C ARG A 23 8.50 18.14 -18.90
N THR A 24 7.98 16.92 -19.06
CA THR A 24 6.66 16.56 -18.53
C THR A 24 6.56 15.08 -18.21
N ILE A 25 7.28 14.61 -17.20
CA ILE A 25 6.64 13.93 -16.07
C ILE A 25 7.39 14.46 -14.85
N SER A 26 6.88 15.56 -14.27
CA SER A 26 7.09 15.74 -12.83
C SER A 26 6.46 14.51 -12.19
N LEU A 27 7.27 13.50 -11.92
CA LEU A 27 7.07 12.62 -10.78
C LEU A 27 7.09 13.58 -9.60
N SER A 28 5.91 14.10 -9.27
CA SER A 28 5.70 15.06 -8.21
C SER A 28 6.43 14.53 -6.99
N SER A 29 7.27 15.39 -6.44
CA SER A 29 8.16 15.19 -5.30
C SER A 29 7.39 14.85 -4.04
N LEU A 30 6.70 13.71 -4.03
CA LEU A 30 6.16 13.14 -2.83
C LEU A 30 7.38 12.77 -1.99
N THR A 31 7.44 13.37 -0.81
CA THR A 31 8.40 12.93 0.20
C THR A 31 8.16 11.44 0.47
N GLU A 32 9.21 10.71 0.86
CA GLU A 32 9.09 9.28 1.20
C GLU A 32 7.94 9.03 2.20
N VAL A 33 7.72 9.98 3.11
CA VAL A 33 6.61 10.00 4.07
C VAL A 33 5.25 10.05 3.38
N GLU A 34 5.04 10.92 2.39
CA GLU A 34 3.76 11.01 1.68
C GLU A 34 3.49 9.77 0.82
N VAL A 35 4.54 9.18 0.22
CA VAL A 35 4.42 7.90 -0.49
C VAL A 35 3.95 6.80 0.48
N LEU A 36 4.58 6.70 1.65
CA LEU A 36 4.20 5.72 2.68
C LEU A 36 2.77 5.96 3.21
N GLN A 37 2.38 7.21 3.41
CA GLN A 37 1.01 7.55 3.81
C GLN A 37 -0.03 7.16 2.76
N ASN A 38 0.26 7.41 1.48
CA ASN A 38 -0.62 7.04 0.38
C ASN A 38 -0.71 5.52 0.20
N LEU A 39 0.41 4.81 0.35
CA LEU A 39 0.42 3.36 0.35
C LEU A 39 -0.42 2.79 1.50
N HIS A 40 -0.25 3.32 2.72
CA HIS A 40 -1.03 2.91 3.89
C HIS A 40 -2.54 3.16 3.68
N LYS A 41 -2.92 4.31 3.12
CA LYS A 41 -4.32 4.61 2.76
C LYS A 41 -4.87 3.59 1.76
N SER A 42 -4.10 3.27 0.72
CA SER A 42 -4.50 2.31 -0.32
C SER A 42 -4.66 0.89 0.24
N ILE A 43 -3.71 0.42 1.06
CA ILE A 43 -3.79 -0.87 1.75
C ILE A 43 -5.04 -0.91 2.62
N LYS A 44 -5.28 0.14 3.42
CA LYS A 44 -6.46 0.23 4.28
C LYS A 44 -7.77 0.23 3.49
N ALA A 45 -7.81 0.91 2.35
CA ALA A 45 -8.99 0.95 1.48
C ALA A 45 -9.31 -0.43 0.89
N LYS A 46 -8.29 -1.24 0.60
CA LYS A 46 -8.46 -2.64 0.14
C LYS A 46 -8.77 -3.60 1.29
N LEU A 47 -8.18 -3.38 2.47
CA LEU A 47 -8.34 -4.26 3.62
C LEU A 47 -9.73 -4.14 4.25
N THR A 48 -10.24 -2.91 4.41
CA THR A 48 -11.55 -2.65 5.03
C THR A 48 -12.72 -3.44 4.42
N PRO A 49 -12.92 -3.50 3.08
CA PRO A 49 -14.01 -4.28 2.50
C PRO A 49 -13.86 -5.77 2.73
N MET A 50 -12.63 -6.29 2.77
CA MET A 50 -12.38 -7.70 3.12
C MET A 50 -12.78 -7.98 4.57
N LEU A 51 -12.37 -7.12 5.53
CA LEU A 51 -12.78 -7.27 6.93
C LEU A 51 -14.29 -7.18 7.09
N LYS A 52 -14.94 -6.26 6.37
CA LYS A 52 -16.40 -6.14 6.33
C LYS A 52 -17.03 -7.43 5.81
N HIS A 53 -16.52 -8.00 4.71
CA HIS A 53 -17.04 -9.24 4.14
C HIS A 53 -16.99 -10.39 5.15
N VAL A 54 -15.83 -10.59 5.80
CA VAL A 54 -15.68 -11.61 6.85
C VAL A 54 -16.68 -11.39 7.99
N ALA A 55 -16.88 -10.14 8.40
CA ALA A 55 -17.79 -9.82 9.49
C ALA A 55 -19.28 -9.97 9.13
N THR A 56 -19.70 -9.55 7.93
CA THR A 56 -21.12 -9.44 7.58
C THR A 56 -21.63 -10.59 6.73
N VAL A 57 -20.78 -11.16 5.86
CA VAL A 57 -21.15 -12.24 4.95
C VAL A 57 -20.81 -13.58 5.59
N GLU A 58 -19.54 -13.77 6.00
CA GLU A 58 -19.13 -15.00 6.68
C GLU A 58 -19.59 -15.05 8.15
N LYS A 59 -19.96 -13.91 8.74
CA LYS A 59 -20.42 -13.77 10.13
C LYS A 59 -19.44 -14.35 11.15
N LEU A 60 -18.15 -14.36 10.83
CA LEU A 60 -17.13 -14.94 11.70
C LEU A 60 -16.81 -13.96 12.83
N THR A 61 -17.10 -14.33 14.06
CA THR A 61 -16.61 -13.59 15.23
C THR A 61 -15.08 -13.67 15.34
N PRO A 62 -14.40 -12.75 16.04
CA PRO A 62 -12.95 -12.81 16.20
C PRO A 62 -12.41 -14.15 16.76
N PRO A 63 -13.09 -14.83 17.71
CA PRO A 63 -12.69 -16.17 18.15
C PRO A 63 -12.86 -17.24 17.06
N GLU A 64 -13.92 -17.20 16.26
CA GLU A 64 -14.13 -18.16 15.17
C GLU A 64 -13.12 -17.94 14.04
N ALA A 65 -12.83 -16.68 13.70
CA ALA A 65 -11.76 -16.33 12.77
C ALA A 65 -10.38 -16.78 13.29
N ALA A 66 -10.11 -16.63 14.60
CA ALA A 66 -8.88 -17.12 15.21
C ALA A 66 -8.73 -18.64 15.04
N THR A 67 -9.82 -19.39 15.20
CA THR A 67 -9.83 -20.84 14.97
C THR A 67 -9.63 -21.18 13.50
N LYS A 68 -10.39 -20.55 12.59
CA LYS A 68 -10.32 -20.80 11.14
C LYS A 68 -8.94 -20.47 10.54
N TRP A 69 -8.29 -19.43 11.04
CA TRP A 69 -6.96 -19.00 10.58
C TRP A 69 -5.80 -19.59 11.39
N GLY A 70 -6.08 -20.53 12.30
CA GLY A 70 -5.03 -21.20 13.09
C GLY A 70 -4.27 -20.28 14.07
N ILE A 71 -4.84 -19.13 14.43
CA ILE A 71 -4.21 -18.14 15.31
C ILE A 71 -3.95 -18.69 16.70
N TRP A 72 -4.82 -19.56 17.21
CA TRP A 72 -4.61 -20.20 18.51
C TRP A 72 -3.35 -21.04 18.55
N THR A 73 -3.02 -21.71 17.45
CA THR A 73 -1.77 -22.47 17.33
C THR A 73 -0.58 -21.53 17.29
N LEU A 74 -0.68 -20.44 16.53
CA LEU A 74 0.39 -19.42 16.47
C LEU A 74 0.66 -18.81 17.85
N LEU A 75 -0.38 -18.46 18.60
CA LEU A 75 -0.27 -17.91 19.96
C LEU A 75 0.40 -18.86 20.95
N LYS A 76 0.25 -20.18 20.75
CA LYS A 76 0.88 -21.20 21.61
C LYS A 76 2.32 -21.54 21.21
N THR A 77 2.67 -21.34 19.94
CA THR A 77 3.92 -21.88 19.37
C THR A 77 4.97 -20.81 19.08
N LYS A 78 4.58 -19.53 19.02
CA LYS A 78 5.47 -18.43 18.64
C LYS A 78 5.59 -17.40 19.76
N SER A 79 6.76 -16.76 19.85
CA SER A 79 6.96 -15.63 20.76
C SER A 79 6.20 -14.39 20.28
N MET A 80 6.00 -13.41 21.18
CA MET A 80 5.34 -12.16 20.81
C MET A 80 6.08 -11.39 19.71
N GLU A 81 7.41 -11.45 19.67
CA GLU A 81 8.23 -10.83 18.62
C GLU A 81 8.01 -11.51 17.26
N GLN A 82 7.91 -12.84 17.24
CA GLN A 82 7.59 -13.59 16.03
C GLN A 82 6.16 -13.33 15.56
N LEU A 83 5.22 -13.23 16.49
CA LEU A 83 3.83 -12.89 16.20
C LEU A 83 3.68 -11.47 15.65
N ALA A 84 4.43 -10.51 16.18
CA ALA A 84 4.40 -9.12 15.73
C ALA A 84 4.71 -8.95 14.23
N ASN A 85 5.40 -9.92 13.63
CA ASN A 85 5.73 -9.94 12.21
C ASN A 85 4.96 -11.02 11.43
N HIS A 86 4.07 -11.79 12.08
CA HIS A 86 3.33 -12.87 11.42
C HIS A 86 2.09 -12.31 10.71
N PRO A 87 1.95 -12.53 9.38
CA PRO A 87 0.89 -11.91 8.59
C PRO A 87 -0.51 -12.28 9.09
N ASP A 88 -0.77 -13.55 9.38
CA ASP A 88 -2.10 -14.01 9.84
C ASP A 88 -2.47 -13.44 11.21
N TYR A 89 -1.48 -13.31 12.11
CA TYR A 89 -1.71 -12.71 13.42
C TYR A 89 -2.01 -11.21 13.30
N LEU A 90 -1.28 -10.49 12.44
CA LEU A 90 -1.52 -9.08 12.18
C LEU A 90 -2.89 -8.84 11.52
N LEU A 91 -3.26 -9.70 10.57
CA LEU A 91 -4.58 -9.67 9.95
C LEU A 91 -5.67 -9.90 11.00
N TRP A 92 -5.53 -10.94 11.83
CA TRP A 92 -6.46 -11.23 12.91
C TRP A 92 -6.59 -10.08 13.90
N LYS A 93 -5.48 -9.50 14.35
CA LYS A 93 -5.49 -8.33 15.25
C LYS A 93 -6.22 -7.14 14.63
N THR A 94 -6.01 -6.91 13.34
CA THR A 94 -6.69 -5.84 12.60
C THR A 94 -8.19 -6.12 12.45
N TYR A 95 -8.55 -7.37 12.19
CA TYR A 95 -9.94 -7.82 12.15
C TYR A 95 -10.65 -7.65 13.49
N THR A 96 -10.03 -8.08 14.60
CA THR A 96 -10.57 -7.91 15.95
C THR A 96 -10.81 -6.44 16.28
N LYS A 97 -9.88 -5.54 15.88
CA LYS A 97 -10.05 -4.10 16.04
C LYS A 97 -11.22 -3.55 15.20
N TYR A 98 -11.38 -4.02 13.97
CA TYR A 98 -12.53 -3.69 13.13
C TYR A 98 -13.83 -4.17 13.78
N TRP A 99 -13.90 -5.43 14.19
CA TRP A 99 -15.07 -6.02 14.82
C TRP A 99 -15.52 -5.23 16.05
N ASN A 100 -14.61 -4.96 16.98
CA ASN A 100 -14.93 -4.23 18.21
C ASN A 100 -15.46 -2.82 17.94
N LYS A 101 -14.92 -2.13 16.93
CA LYS A 101 -15.39 -0.79 16.56
C LYS A 101 -16.82 -0.78 16.00
N TYR A 102 -17.24 -1.83 15.30
CA TYR A 102 -18.51 -1.83 14.57
C TYR A 102 -19.59 -2.73 15.19
N HIS A 103 -19.22 -3.66 16.08
CA HIS A 103 -20.14 -4.62 16.69
C HIS A 103 -20.20 -4.54 18.23
N TYR A 104 -19.21 -3.92 18.88
CA TYR A 104 -19.22 -3.68 20.33
C TYR A 104 -19.42 -2.20 20.72
N SER A 105 -19.43 -1.27 19.77
CA SER A 105 -19.77 0.14 20.02
C SER A 105 -21.29 0.43 20.11
N SER A 106 -22.08 -0.57 20.50
CA SER A 106 -23.51 -0.42 20.83
C SER A 106 -23.82 -0.97 22.22
N ILE A 107 -23.02 -0.56 23.21
CA ILE A 107 -23.39 -0.60 24.63
C ILE A 107 -23.13 0.79 25.20
#